data_AF-A0A7J9A960-F1
#
_entry.id   AF-A0A7J9A960-F1
#
_cell.length_a   1.000
_cell.length_b   1.000
_cell.length_c   1.000
_cell.angle_alpha   90.00
_cell.angle_beta   90.00
_cell.angle_gamma   90.00
#
_symmetry.space_group_name_H-M   'P 1'
#
loop_
_entity.id
_entity.type
_entity.pdbx_description
1 polymer ?
#
loop_
_entity_poly.entity_id
_entity_poly.type
_entity_poly.pdbx_seq_one_letter_code
_entity_poly.pdbx_strand_id
1 'polypeptide(L)'
;MVPLYTCCPFPSSKALQISPSFLLLSSRNPKFLPFTISRILRATSISTSATKHEEPIRTSYAGVQLEETVDETKQGKLRLDSWISSRIQGISRARVQSSIKSGLVKVNGRVVDKVSHSLRAGDKVDCVISDLQRLKAEPEDIPLDIVFEDDHVLVVNKPSHMVVHPAPGNANGTLVNGILHHCSLPTVASSEKEVLFDTEDMSDDEQDIFHGASAGAASVRPGIVHRLDKGTSGLLVVAKDEYSHAHLSEQFKQHTIQRVYISLTCGVPSASAGRVDIPIGRDSNNRIRMVAVPGLSHHGRARHAASRYKVIEVLAGGGSALVQWRLETGRTHQIRAHAKYMGIPLLGDEVYGGTKNMALSLIRPRTPPYYNDELSRLVSRLERPYLHALVLGLEDKT
;
A
#
# COMPACT_ATOMS: atom_id res chain seq x y z
N MET A 1 20.13 1.81 -22.88
CA MET A 1 19.72 0.39 -22.72
C MET A 1 18.54 0.39 -21.74
N VAL A 2 18.16 -0.74 -21.12
CA VAL A 2 17.21 -0.73 -19.98
C VAL A 2 17.86 -1.58 -18.88
N PRO A 3 18.46 -0.99 -17.84
CA PRO A 3 19.05 -1.73 -16.73
C PRO A 3 17.97 -2.57 -16.02
N LEU A 4 18.15 -3.89 -16.10
CA LEU A 4 17.26 -4.89 -15.53
C LEU A 4 17.94 -5.54 -14.32
N TYR A 5 17.51 -5.16 -13.13
CA TYR A 5 17.95 -5.76 -11.87
C TYR A 5 17.14 -7.02 -11.60
N THR A 6 17.81 -8.11 -11.20
CA THR A 6 17.20 -9.42 -10.91
C THR A 6 17.77 -10.04 -9.64
N CYS A 7 16.92 -10.63 -8.79
CA CYS A 7 17.37 -11.40 -7.63
C CYS A 7 17.97 -12.75 -8.04
N CYS A 8 19.22 -12.74 -8.54
CA CYS A 8 19.96 -13.89 -9.08
C CYS A 8 19.29 -14.57 -10.31
N PRO A 9 20.07 -15.30 -11.14
CA PRO A 9 19.49 -16.13 -12.19
C PRO A 9 18.73 -17.34 -11.58
N PHE A 10 17.58 -17.66 -12.15
CA PHE A 10 16.87 -18.92 -11.88
C PHE A 10 17.83 -20.12 -12.04
N PRO A 11 17.78 -21.14 -11.15
CA PRO A 11 18.35 -22.43 -11.49
C PRO A 11 17.64 -22.94 -12.76
N SER A 12 18.39 -23.11 -13.85
CA SER A 12 17.81 -23.47 -15.14
C SER A 12 17.08 -24.81 -15.04
N SER A 13 15.87 -24.89 -15.57
CA SER A 13 15.06 -26.11 -15.71
C SER A 13 15.65 -27.08 -16.75
N LYS A 14 16.86 -27.60 -16.47
CA LYS A 14 17.52 -28.67 -17.22
C LYS A 14 17.24 -30.04 -16.60
N ALA A 15 15.98 -30.43 -16.59
CA ALA A 15 15.54 -31.81 -16.48
C ALA A 15 14.15 -31.95 -17.15
N LEU A 16 13.90 -33.09 -17.80
CA LEU A 16 12.65 -33.42 -18.50
C LEU A 16 12.39 -32.66 -19.81
N GLN A 17 13.22 -32.96 -20.82
CA GLN A 17 12.76 -32.93 -22.21
C GLN A 17 11.72 -34.04 -22.42
N ILE A 18 10.50 -33.69 -22.84
CA ILE A 18 9.65 -34.54 -23.69
C ILE A 18 9.09 -33.66 -24.80
N SER A 19 9.21 -34.13 -26.05
CA SER A 19 8.92 -33.39 -27.27
C SER A 19 7.41 -33.29 -27.60
N PRO A 20 6.99 -32.31 -28.42
CA PRO A 20 5.59 -32.02 -28.68
C PRO A 20 5.02 -32.80 -29.88
N SER A 21 3.70 -33.02 -29.87
CA SER A 21 2.92 -33.40 -31.06
C SER A 21 1.84 -32.35 -31.35
N PHE A 22 1.79 -31.94 -32.62
CA PHE A 22 0.88 -30.93 -33.16
C PHE A 22 -0.59 -31.34 -33.11
N LEU A 23 -1.49 -30.35 -33.12
CA LEU A 23 -2.46 -30.23 -34.21
C LEU A 23 -2.89 -28.76 -34.43
N LEU A 24 -2.96 -28.36 -35.69
CA LEU A 24 -3.38 -27.04 -36.17
C LEU A 24 -4.90 -26.99 -36.36
N LEU A 25 -5.51 -25.80 -36.28
CA LEU A 25 -6.60 -25.36 -37.15
C LEU A 25 -6.77 -23.83 -37.08
N SER A 26 -7.28 -23.22 -38.14
CA SER A 26 -7.01 -21.81 -38.48
C SER A 26 -8.24 -20.99 -38.89
N SER A 27 -8.08 -19.65 -38.81
CA SER A 27 -8.93 -18.62 -39.44
C SER A 27 -10.28 -18.37 -38.75
N ARG A 28 -10.94 -17.19 -38.85
CA ARG A 28 -10.87 -16.09 -39.83
C ARG A 28 -11.25 -14.73 -39.19
N ASN A 29 -10.59 -13.64 -39.60
CA ASN A 29 -11.12 -12.26 -39.60
C ASN A 29 -12.00 -12.06 -40.86
N PRO A 30 -12.95 -11.09 -40.98
CA PRO A 30 -12.68 -9.62 -41.05
C PRO A 30 -13.84 -8.73 -40.51
N LYS A 31 -14.02 -7.40 -40.70
CA LYS A 31 -13.39 -6.27 -41.47
C LYS A 31 -13.32 -4.97 -40.60
N PHE A 32 -12.63 -3.94 -41.11
CA PHE A 32 -12.68 -2.53 -40.67
C PHE A 32 -13.83 -1.72 -41.34
N LEU A 33 -14.18 -0.53 -40.82
CA LEU A 33 -13.90 0.82 -41.41
C LEU A 33 -14.59 1.98 -40.61
N PRO A 34 -14.27 3.29 -40.84
CA PRO A 34 -14.18 4.30 -39.76
C PRO A 34 -15.09 5.54 -39.92
N PHE A 35 -15.01 6.47 -38.97
CA PHE A 35 -15.35 7.89 -39.15
C PHE A 35 -14.39 8.82 -38.38
N THR A 36 -14.24 10.07 -38.84
CA THR A 36 -13.22 11.04 -38.40
C THR A 36 -13.77 12.47 -38.40
N ILE A 37 -13.29 13.33 -37.48
CA ILE A 37 -13.13 14.81 -37.61
C ILE A 37 -14.45 15.63 -37.76
N SER A 38 -14.71 16.80 -37.15
CA SER A 38 -14.11 17.59 -36.05
C SER A 38 -15.05 18.78 -35.74
N ARG A 39 -14.85 19.53 -34.63
CA ARG A 39 -14.77 21.01 -34.65
C ARG A 39 -14.36 21.63 -33.31
N ILE A 40 -13.74 22.80 -33.39
CA ILE A 40 -13.24 23.67 -32.31
C ILE A 40 -14.11 24.93 -32.24
N LEU A 41 -14.33 25.50 -31.05
CA LEU A 41 -14.52 26.95 -30.86
C LEU A 41 -13.99 27.43 -29.48
N ARG A 42 -13.38 28.63 -29.45
CA ARG A 42 -13.10 29.46 -28.25
C ARG A 42 -14.37 30.31 -27.92
N ALA A 43 -14.50 31.18 -26.91
CA ALA A 43 -13.55 31.91 -26.04
C ALA A 43 -14.26 32.55 -24.80
N THR A 44 -13.51 32.97 -23.76
CA THR A 44 -13.61 34.24 -22.93
C THR A 44 -14.98 34.77 -22.40
N SER A 45 -15.12 35.44 -21.24
CA SER A 45 -14.18 36.01 -20.23
C SER A 45 -14.90 36.66 -19.01
N ILE A 46 -14.16 36.82 -17.89
CA ILE A 46 -14.25 37.91 -16.86
C ILE A 46 -15.52 38.07 -16.01
N SER A 47 -15.35 38.00 -14.68
CA SER A 47 -15.81 39.05 -13.76
C SER A 47 -14.89 39.13 -12.51
N THR A 48 -14.76 40.33 -11.95
CA THR A 48 -13.90 40.66 -10.80
C THR A 48 -14.72 41.19 -9.63
N SER A 49 -14.42 40.77 -8.41
CA SER A 49 -14.70 41.56 -7.20
C SER A 49 -13.69 41.20 -6.10
N ALA A 50 -13.41 42.16 -5.22
CA ALA A 50 -12.24 42.14 -4.33
C ALA A 50 -12.63 42.18 -2.84
N THR A 51 -11.62 41.98 -1.98
CA THR A 51 -11.64 42.04 -0.50
C THR A 51 -12.32 40.83 0.18
N LYS A 52 -11.83 40.31 1.31
CA LYS A 52 -10.84 40.83 2.29
C LYS A 52 -9.76 39.79 2.61
N HIS A 53 -8.60 40.26 3.10
CA HIS A 53 -7.59 39.40 3.72
C HIS A 53 -8.02 39.00 5.13
N GLU A 54 -8.14 37.70 5.39
CA GLU A 54 -8.05 37.11 6.73
C GLU A 54 -6.80 36.21 6.75
N GLU A 55 -5.96 36.33 7.78
CA GLU A 55 -4.77 35.48 7.92
C GLU A 55 -5.17 34.06 8.36
N PRO A 56 -4.62 33.00 7.74
CA PRO A 56 -5.01 31.63 8.07
C PRO A 56 -4.47 31.19 9.44
N ILE A 57 -5.39 30.77 10.32
CA ILE A 57 -5.12 30.33 11.69
C ILE A 57 -4.35 28.99 11.68
N ARG A 58 -3.27 28.92 12.46
CA ARG A 58 -2.35 27.78 12.58
C ARG A 58 -3.02 26.61 13.34
N THR A 59 -3.51 25.58 12.64
CA THR A 59 -4.16 24.41 13.26
C THR A 59 -3.20 23.34 13.76
N SER A 60 -2.36 23.70 14.74
CA SER A 60 -1.79 22.69 15.63
C SER A 60 -2.81 22.33 16.70
N TYR A 61 -3.37 21.11 16.64
CA TYR A 61 -4.29 20.62 17.67
C TYR A 61 -3.58 20.18 18.97
N ALA A 62 -2.24 20.25 19.01
CA ALA A 62 -1.42 19.99 20.19
C ALA A 62 -1.86 20.89 21.36
N GLY A 63 -2.17 20.31 22.52
CA GLY A 63 -2.58 21.07 23.69
C GLY A 63 -3.97 21.73 23.62
N VAL A 64 -4.79 21.45 22.59
CA VAL A 64 -6.21 21.87 22.60
C VAL A 64 -6.90 21.22 23.79
N GLN A 65 -7.49 22.06 24.64
CA GLN A 65 -8.29 21.66 25.79
C GLN A 65 -9.77 21.76 25.46
N LEU A 66 -10.53 20.71 25.76
CA LEU A 66 -11.98 20.68 25.71
C LEU A 66 -12.50 20.37 27.11
N GLU A 67 -13.11 21.36 27.76
CA GLU A 67 -13.86 21.20 29.01
C GLU A 67 -15.34 21.48 28.74
N GLU A 68 -16.14 20.44 28.53
CA GLU A 68 -17.58 20.56 28.19
C GLU A 68 -18.39 19.51 28.97
N THR A 69 -19.62 19.89 29.37
CA THR A 69 -20.58 18.97 30.02
C THR A 69 -21.56 18.44 28.98
N VAL A 70 -21.87 17.16 29.03
CA VAL A 70 -22.76 16.51 28.04
C VAL A 70 -24.21 16.98 28.20
N ASP A 71 -24.76 17.62 27.17
CA ASP A 71 -26.16 18.11 27.09
C ASP A 71 -27.19 17.09 27.61
N GLU A 72 -28.13 17.54 28.43
CA GLU A 72 -29.23 16.71 28.96
C GLU A 72 -30.27 16.30 27.91
N THR A 73 -30.31 17.00 26.77
CA THR A 73 -31.31 16.82 25.71
C THR A 73 -31.05 15.63 24.78
N LYS A 74 -29.86 15.01 24.83
CA LYS A 74 -29.47 13.94 23.89
C LYS A 74 -29.73 12.55 24.46
N GLN A 75 -30.91 12.01 24.15
CA GLN A 75 -31.25 10.61 24.44
C GLN A 75 -30.47 9.65 23.55
N GLY A 76 -29.50 8.92 24.11
CA GLY A 76 -28.78 7.86 23.40
C GLY A 76 -27.42 7.50 24.00
N LYS A 77 -26.90 6.33 23.65
CA LYS A 77 -25.58 5.86 24.11
C LYS A 77 -24.44 6.53 23.33
N LEU A 78 -24.07 7.74 23.72
CA LEU A 78 -22.96 8.50 23.13
C LEU A 78 -21.61 7.85 23.47
N ARG A 79 -20.73 7.69 22.48
CA ARG A 79 -19.34 7.26 22.69
C ARG A 79 -18.43 8.47 22.89
N LEU A 80 -17.58 8.41 23.92
CA LEU A 80 -16.59 9.44 24.26
C LEU A 80 -15.77 9.90 23.04
N ASP A 81 -15.20 8.95 22.30
CA ASP A 81 -14.36 9.23 21.14
C ASP A 81 -15.11 9.95 20.00
N SER A 82 -16.38 9.62 19.79
CA SER A 82 -17.23 10.25 18.77
C SER A 82 -17.74 11.62 19.21
N TRP A 83 -17.99 11.79 20.51
CA TRP A 83 -18.47 13.04 21.09
C TRP A 83 -17.39 14.12 21.01
N ILE A 84 -16.17 13.85 21.51
CA ILE A 84 -15.03 14.79 21.44
C ILE A 84 -14.71 15.16 19.99
N SER A 85 -14.69 14.17 19.09
CA SER A 85 -14.37 14.41 17.67
C SER A 85 -15.34 15.36 16.96
N SER A 86 -16.57 15.53 17.46
CA SER A 86 -17.55 16.46 16.87
C SER A 86 -17.54 17.86 17.49
N ARG A 87 -16.69 18.11 18.50
CA ARG A 87 -16.52 19.44 19.13
C ARG A 87 -15.31 20.18 18.56
N ILE A 88 -14.25 19.45 18.26
CA ILE A 88 -12.99 20.02 17.77
C ILE A 88 -12.97 19.93 16.24
N GLN A 89 -13.21 21.06 15.58
CA GLN A 89 -13.31 21.13 14.12
C GLN A 89 -12.02 20.62 13.44
N GLY A 90 -12.16 19.67 12.51
CA GLY A 90 -11.06 19.08 11.75
C GLY A 90 -10.23 18.02 12.49
N ILE A 91 -10.52 17.69 13.76
CA ILE A 91 -9.78 16.63 14.45
C ILE A 91 -10.14 15.24 13.90
N SER A 92 -9.14 14.40 13.66
CA SER A 92 -9.41 13.00 13.32
C SER A 92 -9.85 12.20 14.55
N ARG A 93 -10.82 11.31 14.40
CA ARG A 93 -11.23 10.40 15.48
C ARG A 93 -10.07 9.54 16.02
N ALA A 94 -9.12 9.17 15.16
CA ALA A 94 -7.93 8.44 15.57
C ALA A 94 -7.04 9.25 16.53
N ARG A 95 -6.97 10.58 16.35
CA ARG A 95 -6.24 11.49 17.24
C ARG A 95 -6.88 11.57 18.63
N VAL A 96 -8.20 11.71 18.69
CA VAL A 96 -8.96 11.64 19.96
C VAL A 96 -8.72 10.30 20.66
N GLN A 97 -8.79 9.20 19.91
CA GLN A 97 -8.51 7.86 20.45
C GLN A 97 -7.08 7.69 20.98
N SER A 98 -6.09 8.35 20.39
CA SER A 98 -4.73 8.40 20.91
C SER A 98 -4.69 9.12 22.26
N SER A 99 -5.32 10.30 22.35
CA SER A 99 -5.33 11.09 23.59
C SER A 99 -6.02 10.36 24.74
N ILE A 100 -7.12 9.64 24.46
CA ILE A 100 -7.79 8.73 25.42
C ILE A 100 -6.79 7.67 25.93
N LYS A 101 -6.15 6.93 25.02
CA LYS A 101 -5.16 5.89 25.39
C LYS A 101 -3.94 6.44 26.15
N SER A 102 -3.57 7.69 25.92
CA SER A 102 -2.49 8.39 26.61
C SER A 102 -2.89 8.93 27.99
N GLY A 103 -4.12 8.68 28.46
CA GLY A 103 -4.61 9.16 29.76
C GLY A 103 -4.91 10.67 29.81
N LEU A 104 -4.95 11.34 28.65
CA LEU A 104 -5.17 12.78 28.53
C LEU A 104 -6.67 13.17 28.49
N VAL A 105 -7.55 12.22 28.78
CA VAL A 105 -9.01 12.44 28.80
C VAL A 105 -9.57 11.97 30.12
N LYS A 106 -10.33 12.84 30.78
CA LYS A 106 -11.03 12.58 32.03
C LYS A 106 -12.53 12.72 31.83
N VAL A 107 -13.29 11.88 32.53
CA VAL A 107 -14.75 12.00 32.67
C VAL A 107 -15.08 12.07 34.14
N ASN A 108 -15.77 13.13 34.58
CA ASN A 108 -16.05 13.43 35.98
C ASN A 108 -14.79 13.39 36.87
N GLY A 109 -13.70 13.97 36.36
CA GLY A 109 -12.38 14.02 37.02
C GLY A 109 -11.57 12.71 37.00
N ARG A 110 -12.13 11.59 36.51
CA ARG A 110 -11.42 10.30 36.42
C ARG A 110 -10.84 10.09 35.03
N VAL A 111 -9.55 9.75 34.94
CA VAL A 111 -8.90 9.40 33.67
C VAL A 111 -9.60 8.20 33.01
N VAL A 112 -9.82 8.28 31.70
CA VAL A 112 -10.43 7.23 30.87
C VAL A 112 -9.46 6.83 29.77
N ASP A 113 -9.02 5.58 29.79
CA ASP A 113 -8.14 4.93 28.79
C ASP A 113 -8.93 4.15 27.71
N LYS A 114 -10.17 3.76 28.04
CA LYS A 114 -11.04 2.94 27.20
C LYS A 114 -11.75 3.77 26.13
N VAL A 115 -11.25 3.70 24.89
CA VAL A 115 -11.85 4.32 23.68
C VAL A 115 -13.35 4.04 23.49
N SER A 116 -13.87 2.90 23.95
CA SER A 116 -15.29 2.54 23.88
C SER A 116 -16.14 3.02 25.07
N HIS A 117 -15.59 3.90 25.93
CA HIS A 117 -16.33 4.53 27.02
C HIS A 117 -17.59 5.23 26.49
N SER A 118 -18.70 5.05 27.22
CA SER A 118 -19.99 5.65 26.87
C SER A 118 -20.30 6.76 27.86
N LEU A 119 -20.68 7.92 27.35
CA LEU A 119 -21.07 9.10 28.12
C LEU A 119 -22.55 9.07 28.46
N ARG A 120 -22.91 9.76 29.54
CA ARG A 120 -24.27 10.06 30.00
C ARG A 120 -24.49 11.57 29.97
N ALA A 121 -25.76 11.99 29.94
CA ALA A 121 -26.13 13.37 30.23
C ALA A 121 -25.54 13.82 31.57
N GLY A 122 -25.03 15.05 31.64
CA GLY A 122 -24.39 15.62 32.83
C GLY A 122 -22.95 15.16 33.09
N ASP A 123 -22.38 14.23 32.31
CA ASP A 123 -20.95 13.90 32.42
C ASP A 123 -20.08 15.11 32.03
N LYS A 124 -19.12 15.46 32.89
CA LYS A 124 -18.10 16.48 32.60
C LYS A 124 -16.91 15.84 31.90
N VAL A 125 -16.62 16.25 30.68
CA VAL A 125 -15.48 15.77 29.90
C VAL A 125 -14.39 16.84 29.89
N ASP A 126 -13.21 16.47 30.38
CA ASP A 126 -11.95 17.22 30.25
C ASP A 126 -11.07 16.42 29.29
N CYS A 127 -10.66 17.02 28.17
CA CYS A 127 -9.82 16.38 27.17
C CYS A 127 -8.70 17.32 26.75
N VAL A 128 -7.46 16.91 27.01
CA VAL A 128 -6.27 17.49 26.40
C VAL A 128 -5.93 16.67 25.16
N ILE A 129 -5.83 17.31 24.01
CA ILE A 129 -5.37 16.65 22.79
C ILE A 129 -3.85 16.46 22.85
N SER A 130 -3.42 15.19 22.78
CA SER A 130 -2.01 14.79 22.66
C SER A 130 -1.27 15.57 21.58
N ASP A 131 0.06 15.60 21.67
CA ASP A 131 0.92 16.13 20.60
C ASP A 131 1.16 15.06 19.53
N LEU A 132 1.40 15.47 18.27
CA LEU A 132 1.74 14.52 17.22
C LEU A 132 3.25 14.33 17.36
N GLN A 133 3.66 13.25 18.03
CA GLN A 133 5.06 12.84 17.99
C GLN A 133 5.43 12.64 16.52
N ARG A 134 6.24 13.57 15.99
CA ARG A 134 6.73 13.50 14.61
C ARG A 134 7.54 12.21 14.48
N LEU A 135 7.23 11.40 13.47
CA LEU A 135 8.03 10.22 13.18
C LEU A 135 9.40 10.70 12.69
N LYS A 136 10.44 10.36 13.45
CA LYS A 136 11.84 10.57 13.05
C LYS A 136 12.41 9.23 12.60
N ALA A 137 13.22 9.25 11.56
CA ALA A 137 14.08 8.15 11.19
C ALA A 137 15.51 8.52 11.59
N GLU A 138 16.04 7.82 12.60
CA GLU A 138 17.45 7.90 12.96
C GLU A 138 18.25 6.84 12.18
N PRO A 139 19.51 7.10 11.80
CA PRO A 139 20.37 6.08 11.19
C PRO A 139 20.55 4.89 12.13
N GLU A 140 20.33 3.68 11.63
CA GLU A 140 20.53 2.42 12.38
C GLU A 140 21.42 1.47 11.58
N ASP A 141 22.40 0.83 12.23
CA ASP A 141 23.27 -0.17 11.61
C ASP A 141 22.51 -1.48 11.34
N ILE A 142 21.78 -1.49 10.22
CA ILE A 142 20.96 -2.60 9.74
C ILE A 142 21.60 -3.12 8.44
N PRO A 143 22.11 -4.36 8.41
CA PRO A 143 22.67 -4.95 7.20
C PRO A 143 21.66 -4.96 6.05
N LEU A 144 22.05 -4.37 4.91
CA LEU A 144 21.27 -4.32 3.68
C LEU A 144 21.78 -5.35 2.68
N ASP A 145 20.87 -6.09 2.05
CA ASP A 145 21.18 -6.94 0.89
C ASP A 145 21.19 -6.06 -0.37
N ILE A 146 22.36 -5.55 -0.73
CA ILE A 146 22.56 -4.60 -1.84
C ILE A 146 22.81 -5.38 -3.12
N VAL A 147 21.90 -5.24 -4.08
CA VAL A 147 21.95 -5.90 -5.39
C VAL A 147 22.71 -5.05 -6.41
N PHE A 148 22.62 -3.73 -6.28
CA PHE A 148 23.36 -2.75 -7.09
C PHE A 148 23.48 -1.43 -6.35
N GLU A 149 24.59 -0.74 -6.51
CA GLU A 149 24.79 0.63 -6.05
C GLU A 149 25.76 1.37 -6.97
N ASP A 150 25.41 2.61 -7.32
CA ASP A 150 26.30 3.60 -7.93
C ASP A 150 26.18 4.95 -7.19
N ASP A 151 26.67 6.06 -7.76
CA ASP A 151 26.61 7.39 -7.15
C ASP A 151 25.17 7.93 -7.00
N HIS A 152 24.21 7.37 -7.74
CA HIS A 152 22.89 7.93 -8.01
C HIS A 152 21.74 7.08 -7.49
N VAL A 153 21.93 5.75 -7.48
CA VAL A 153 20.89 4.76 -7.28
C VAL A 153 21.42 3.63 -6.40
N LEU A 154 20.60 3.21 -5.45
CA LEU A 154 20.80 2.03 -4.62
C LEU A 154 19.63 1.07 -4.86
N VAL A 155 19.91 -0.19 -5.17
CA VAL A 155 18.90 -1.26 -5.34
C VAL A 155 19.12 -2.32 -4.27
N VAL A 156 18.14 -2.47 -3.38
CA VAL A 156 18.19 -3.44 -2.27
C VAL A 156 17.17 -4.56 -2.46
N ASN A 157 17.53 -5.77 -2.03
CA ASN A 157 16.61 -6.89 -1.88
C ASN A 157 16.02 -6.87 -0.46
N LYS A 158 14.89 -6.17 -0.29
CA LYS A 158 14.27 -6.02 1.03
C LYS A 158 13.79 -7.39 1.57
N PRO A 159 14.13 -7.78 2.81
CA PRO A 159 13.58 -9.01 3.40
C PRO A 159 12.10 -8.85 3.77
N SER A 160 11.39 -9.98 3.86
CA SER A 160 9.92 -10.04 4.02
C SER A 160 9.39 -9.84 5.44
N HIS A 161 10.22 -9.37 6.37
CA HIS A 161 9.81 -8.98 7.72
C HIS A 161 10.00 -7.47 7.97
N MET A 162 10.75 -6.78 7.10
CA MET A 162 11.15 -5.38 7.25
C MET A 162 10.10 -4.43 6.66
N VAL A 163 9.78 -3.36 7.39
CA VAL A 163 8.93 -2.26 6.92
C VAL A 163 9.80 -1.26 6.15
N VAL A 164 9.26 -0.63 5.10
CA VAL A 164 10.02 0.37 4.32
C VAL A 164 10.25 1.66 5.10
N HIS A 165 9.17 2.27 5.62
CA HIS A 165 9.21 3.57 6.33
C HIS A 165 8.81 3.44 7.81
N PRO A 166 9.30 4.34 8.68
CA PRO A 166 8.76 4.53 10.01
C PRO A 166 7.24 4.75 10.00
N ALA A 167 6.54 4.02 10.85
CA ALA A 167 5.10 4.07 10.99
C ALA A 167 4.69 3.81 12.45
N PRO A 168 3.46 4.16 12.87
CA PRO A 168 2.97 3.82 14.20
C PRO A 168 3.11 2.31 14.49
N GLY A 169 3.86 1.96 15.54
CA GLY A 169 4.19 0.57 15.92
C GLY A 169 5.39 -0.05 15.20
N ASN A 170 6.04 0.64 14.25
CA ASN A 170 7.32 0.28 13.63
C ASN A 170 8.09 1.58 13.38
N ALA A 171 8.54 2.26 14.45
CA ALA A 171 9.16 3.58 14.35
C ALA A 171 10.66 3.53 14.00
N ASN A 172 11.31 2.42 14.34
CA ASN A 172 12.71 2.08 14.13
C ASN A 172 12.81 0.70 13.43
N GLY A 173 14.02 0.25 13.09
CA GLY A 173 14.23 -1.03 12.42
C GLY A 173 13.64 -1.12 11.02
N THR A 174 13.46 0.02 10.34
CA THR A 174 12.88 0.09 8.98
C THR A 174 13.98 0.22 7.92
N LEU A 175 13.64 -0.07 6.67
CA LEU A 175 14.59 0.03 5.56
C LEU A 175 15.18 1.45 5.44
N VAL A 176 14.36 2.48 5.69
CA VAL A 176 14.81 3.87 5.75
C VAL A 176 15.89 4.08 6.82
N ASN A 177 15.79 3.48 8.00
CA ASN A 177 16.81 3.62 9.05
C ASN A 177 18.17 3.02 8.61
N GLY A 178 18.14 1.86 7.95
CA GLY A 178 19.33 1.22 7.38
C GLY A 178 19.93 2.00 6.21
N ILE A 179 19.10 2.55 5.31
CA ILE A 179 19.56 3.41 4.21
C ILE A 179 20.22 4.69 4.75
N LEU A 180 19.67 5.30 5.79
CA LEU A 180 20.26 6.49 6.40
C LEU A 180 21.66 6.19 6.95
N HIS A 181 21.85 5.03 7.59
CA HIS A 181 23.17 4.60 8.07
C HIS A 181 24.14 4.32 6.91
N HIS A 182 23.72 3.47 5.95
CA HIS A 182 24.54 3.07 4.80
C HIS A 182 25.02 4.27 3.97
N CYS A 183 24.12 5.20 3.66
CA CYS A 183 24.44 6.41 2.90
C CYS A 183 25.04 7.55 3.76
N SER A 184 25.31 7.31 5.05
CA SER A 184 25.82 8.32 6.01
C SER A 184 24.98 9.62 6.07
N LEU A 185 23.66 9.48 5.92
CA LEU A 185 22.70 10.59 5.91
C LEU A 185 22.26 10.98 7.33
N PRO A 186 21.95 12.26 7.59
CA PRO A 186 21.48 12.71 8.91
C PRO A 186 20.08 12.20 9.23
N THR A 187 19.72 12.20 10.51
CA THR A 187 18.35 11.95 10.99
C THR A 187 17.33 12.81 10.25
N VAL A 188 16.33 12.16 9.63
CA VAL A 188 15.26 12.86 8.90
C VAL A 188 13.96 12.81 9.70
N ALA A 189 13.22 13.92 9.70
CA ALA A 189 11.95 14.08 10.41
C ALA A 189 10.87 14.67 9.49
N SER A 190 9.61 14.32 9.72
CA SER A 190 8.48 14.87 8.96
C SER A 190 8.41 16.41 9.07
N SER A 191 8.35 17.11 7.93
CA SER A 191 8.28 18.57 7.85
C SER A 191 6.84 19.10 7.93
N GLU A 192 6.68 20.35 8.36
CA GLU A 192 5.36 20.95 8.71
C GLU A 192 4.70 21.75 7.57
N LYS A 193 5.33 21.87 6.40
CA LYS A 193 4.95 22.83 5.35
C LYS A 193 3.90 22.30 4.38
N GLU A 194 2.72 21.93 4.88
CA GLU A 194 1.63 21.45 4.02
C GLU A 194 0.25 22.00 4.45
N VAL A 195 -0.26 22.96 3.67
CA VAL A 195 -1.50 23.72 3.94
C VAL A 195 -2.74 22.95 3.45
N LEU A 196 -3.75 22.82 4.31
CA LEU A 196 -5.01 22.16 4.01
C LEU A 196 -5.99 23.10 3.26
N PHE A 197 -6.33 22.74 2.02
CA PHE A 197 -7.60 23.09 1.39
C PHE A 197 -8.24 21.80 0.86
N ASP A 198 -9.43 21.45 1.36
CA ASP A 198 -10.17 20.29 0.88
C ASP A 198 -10.86 20.60 -0.46
N THR A 199 -10.31 20.06 -1.54
CA THR A 199 -11.08 19.71 -2.74
C THR A 199 -11.00 18.20 -2.93
N GLU A 200 -12.11 17.51 -2.65
CA GLU A 200 -12.25 16.06 -2.82
C GLU A 200 -12.22 15.67 -4.31
N ASP A 201 -11.04 15.42 -4.90
CA ASP A 201 -10.83 14.58 -6.10
C ASP A 201 -9.35 14.53 -6.56
N MET A 202 -8.43 13.86 -5.83
CA MET A 202 -7.05 13.54 -6.32
C MET A 202 -6.49 12.19 -5.81
N SER A 203 -5.41 11.69 -6.43
CA SER A 203 -5.02 10.27 -6.36
C SER A 203 -3.85 9.90 -5.41
N ASP A 204 -3.82 8.65 -4.90
CA ASP A 204 -2.70 8.13 -4.06
C ASP A 204 -1.40 7.95 -4.88
N ASP A 205 -1.49 7.85 -6.21
CA ASP A 205 -0.28 7.80 -7.07
C ASP A 205 0.26 9.22 -7.37
N GLU A 206 -0.48 10.29 -7.03
CA GLU A 206 -0.03 11.69 -7.13
C GLU A 206 0.40 12.27 -5.77
N GLN A 207 -0.14 11.72 -4.66
CA GLN A 207 0.36 11.98 -3.30
C GLN A 207 1.80 11.49 -3.08
N ASP A 208 2.33 10.60 -3.92
CA ASP A 208 3.73 10.18 -3.88
C ASP A 208 4.67 11.12 -4.67
N ILE A 209 4.16 12.19 -5.31
CA ILE A 209 4.92 13.03 -6.28
C ILE A 209 4.89 14.52 -5.92
N PHE A 210 3.84 15.04 -5.27
CA PHE A 210 3.81 16.42 -4.78
C PHE A 210 4.34 16.51 -3.34
N HIS A 211 5.51 17.13 -3.14
CA HIS A 211 5.76 17.88 -1.90
C HIS A 211 4.94 19.17 -1.99
N GLY A 212 3.80 19.24 -1.30
CA GLY A 212 2.82 20.31 -1.55
C GLY A 212 1.40 20.13 -1.03
N ALA A 213 1.16 19.27 -0.03
CA ALA A 213 -0.02 19.21 0.84
C ALA A 213 -1.23 18.35 0.46
N SER A 214 -1.43 17.25 1.23
CA SER A 214 -2.62 17.07 2.10
C SER A 214 -2.69 15.68 2.78
N ALA A 215 -3.00 15.70 4.09
CA ALA A 215 -3.73 14.68 4.87
C ALA A 215 -3.36 13.17 4.74
N GLY A 216 -2.16 12.77 5.20
CA GLY A 216 -1.84 11.33 5.24
C GLY A 216 -0.60 10.91 6.06
N ALA A 217 -0.49 11.30 7.33
CA ALA A 217 0.61 10.90 8.23
C ALA A 217 2.02 11.13 7.64
N ALA A 218 2.48 12.39 7.68
CA ALA A 218 3.74 12.85 7.11
C ALA A 218 4.91 11.88 7.40
N SER A 219 5.37 11.20 6.35
CA SER A 219 6.32 10.09 6.41
C SER A 219 7.71 10.52 5.96
N VAL A 220 8.74 10.03 6.64
CA VAL A 220 10.14 10.24 6.25
C VAL A 220 10.50 9.36 5.04
N ARG A 221 10.99 9.97 3.95
CA ARG A 221 11.28 9.31 2.67
C ARG A 221 12.59 9.79 2.01
N PRO A 222 13.79 9.49 2.57
CA PRO A 222 15.05 9.75 1.89
C PRO A 222 15.17 8.86 0.65
N GLY A 223 14.99 9.42 -0.55
CA GLY A 223 15.21 8.73 -1.82
C GLY A 223 14.17 7.65 -2.21
N ILE A 224 13.14 7.41 -1.38
CA ILE A 224 12.18 6.32 -1.60
C ILE A 224 11.02 6.78 -2.50
N VAL A 225 11.08 6.34 -3.76
CA VAL A 225 10.08 6.64 -4.81
C VAL A 225 8.96 5.58 -4.95
N HIS A 226 9.08 4.43 -4.27
CA HIS A 226 8.07 3.36 -4.27
C HIS A 226 8.27 2.44 -3.06
N ARG A 227 7.32 1.52 -2.82
CA ARG A 227 7.28 0.70 -1.59
C ARG A 227 6.83 -0.73 -1.82
N LEU A 228 7.37 -1.62 -0.98
CA LEU A 228 6.92 -3.00 -0.81
C LEU A 228 6.21 -3.17 0.54
N ASP A 229 5.20 -4.04 0.60
CA ASP A 229 4.54 -4.42 1.86
C ASP A 229 5.54 -5.07 2.84
N LYS A 230 5.28 -4.99 4.15
CA LYS A 230 6.11 -5.64 5.19
C LYS A 230 6.40 -7.12 4.84
N GLY A 231 5.35 -7.88 4.55
CA GLY A 231 5.38 -9.31 4.22
C GLY A 231 5.93 -9.68 2.82
N THR A 232 6.18 -8.69 1.96
CA THR A 232 6.71 -8.90 0.60
C THR A 232 8.23 -8.67 0.62
N SER A 233 9.00 -9.58 0.03
CA SER A 233 10.45 -9.39 -0.17
C SER A 233 10.76 -8.94 -1.60
N GLY A 234 12.02 -8.60 -1.88
CA GLY A 234 12.53 -8.36 -3.23
C GLY A 234 12.99 -6.94 -3.49
N LEU A 235 13.23 -6.65 -4.77
CA LEU A 235 13.92 -5.46 -5.24
C LEU A 235 13.17 -4.16 -4.93
N LEU A 236 13.90 -3.20 -4.37
CA LEU A 236 13.47 -1.83 -4.12
C LEU A 236 14.59 -0.86 -4.53
N VAL A 237 14.31 -0.01 -5.54
CA VAL A 237 15.18 1.13 -5.89
C VAL A 237 15.01 2.32 -4.94
N VAL A 238 16.13 2.97 -4.62
CA VAL A 238 16.28 4.18 -3.82
C VAL A 238 17.14 5.17 -4.61
N ALA A 239 16.73 6.43 -4.67
CA ALA A 239 17.56 7.52 -5.22
C ALA A 239 18.53 8.05 -4.16
N LYS A 240 19.80 8.26 -4.55
CA LYS A 240 20.83 8.86 -3.69
C LYS A 240 20.93 10.39 -3.85
N ASP A 241 20.38 10.94 -4.93
CA ASP A 241 20.36 12.38 -5.24
C ASP A 241 18.98 12.86 -5.73
N GLU A 242 18.77 14.18 -5.72
CA GLU A 242 17.49 14.83 -6.07
C GLU A 242 17.10 14.65 -7.55
N TYR A 243 18.05 14.69 -8.47
CA TYR A 243 17.80 14.49 -9.90
C TYR A 243 17.33 13.05 -10.17
N SER A 244 18.02 12.07 -9.59
CA SER A 244 17.65 10.65 -9.68
C SER A 244 16.31 10.39 -8.99
N HIS A 245 16.00 11.09 -7.89
CA HIS A 245 14.68 11.01 -7.24
C HIS A 245 13.56 11.53 -8.14
N ALA A 246 13.73 12.71 -8.75
CA ALA A 246 12.75 13.28 -9.68
C ALA A 246 12.55 12.40 -10.92
N HIS A 247 13.64 11.93 -11.51
CA HIS A 247 13.62 11.08 -12.70
C HIS A 247 12.92 9.73 -12.44
N LEU A 248 13.27 9.04 -11.34
CA LEU A 248 12.60 7.78 -10.98
C LEU A 248 11.13 8.00 -10.61
N SER A 249 10.80 9.09 -9.90
CA SER A 249 9.40 9.45 -9.58
C SER A 249 8.55 9.61 -10.85
N GLU A 250 9.07 10.26 -11.88
CA GLU A 250 8.38 10.41 -13.15
C GLU A 250 8.25 9.07 -13.91
N GLN A 251 9.27 8.21 -13.91
CA GLN A 251 9.13 6.85 -14.49
C GLN A 251 8.05 6.01 -13.74
N PHE A 252 7.95 6.14 -12.41
CA PHE A 252 6.88 5.50 -11.62
C PHE A 252 5.50 6.06 -11.98
N LYS A 253 5.38 7.38 -12.17
CA LYS A 253 4.16 8.10 -12.56
C LYS A 253 3.65 7.68 -13.94
N GLN A 254 4.53 7.71 -14.94
CA GLN A 254 4.23 7.33 -16.33
C GLN A 254 4.13 5.80 -16.50
N HIS A 255 4.38 5.04 -15.44
CA HIS A 255 4.34 3.58 -15.40
C HIS A 255 5.28 2.90 -16.42
N THR A 256 6.38 3.56 -16.80
CA THR A 256 7.37 2.99 -17.73
C THR A 256 8.25 1.92 -17.08
N ILE A 257 8.45 2.00 -15.76
CA ILE A 257 9.23 1.02 -14.98
C ILE A 257 8.66 -0.39 -15.09
N GLN A 258 9.51 -1.32 -15.53
CA GLN A 258 9.20 -2.74 -15.54
C GLN A 258 9.27 -3.31 -14.12
N ARG A 259 8.12 -3.76 -13.60
CA ARG A 259 7.99 -4.40 -12.28
C ARG A 259 7.46 -5.82 -12.43
N VAL A 260 8.27 -6.82 -12.10
CA VAL A 260 7.88 -8.23 -12.15
C VAL A 260 7.98 -8.86 -10.78
N TYR A 261 6.92 -9.54 -10.36
CA TYR A 261 6.82 -10.28 -9.10
C TYR A 261 6.59 -11.76 -9.39
N ILE A 262 6.94 -12.60 -8.43
CA ILE A 262 6.54 -14.01 -8.37
C ILE A 262 5.78 -14.29 -7.08
N SER A 263 4.81 -15.20 -7.13
CA SER A 263 4.05 -15.64 -5.97
C SER A 263 3.68 -17.11 -6.03
N LEU A 264 3.38 -17.69 -4.87
CA LEU A 264 2.60 -18.93 -4.80
C LEU A 264 1.13 -18.63 -4.48
N THR A 265 0.20 -19.17 -5.25
CA THR A 265 -1.26 -19.01 -5.06
C THR A 265 -1.90 -20.25 -4.45
N CYS A 266 -2.95 -20.08 -3.64
CA CYS A 266 -3.90 -21.15 -3.34
C CYS A 266 -4.65 -21.51 -4.63
N GLY A 267 -4.45 -22.72 -5.15
CA GLY A 267 -5.00 -23.14 -6.43
C GLY A 267 -4.32 -22.50 -7.64
N VAL A 268 -4.95 -22.65 -8.81
CA VAL A 268 -4.44 -22.21 -10.13
C VAL A 268 -5.44 -21.23 -10.75
N PRO A 269 -4.99 -20.12 -11.38
CA PRO A 269 -5.84 -19.31 -12.24
C PRO A 269 -6.52 -20.13 -13.35
N SER A 270 -7.79 -19.87 -13.66
CA SER A 270 -8.54 -20.62 -14.68
C SER A 270 -7.95 -20.50 -16.10
N ALA A 271 -7.30 -19.38 -16.41
CA ALA A 271 -6.51 -19.20 -17.64
C ALA A 271 -5.02 -19.14 -17.27
N SER A 272 -4.15 -19.77 -18.06
CA SER A 272 -2.70 -19.82 -17.76
C SER A 272 -2.00 -18.46 -17.88
N ALA A 273 -2.62 -17.47 -18.51
CA ALA A 273 -2.19 -16.07 -18.48
C ALA A 273 -3.40 -15.13 -18.67
N GLY A 274 -3.28 -13.89 -18.22
CA GLY A 274 -4.32 -12.89 -18.40
C GLY A 274 -3.96 -11.51 -17.87
N ARG A 275 -4.93 -10.60 -17.88
CA ARG A 275 -4.86 -9.26 -17.30
C ARG A 275 -6.04 -9.07 -16.37
N VAL A 276 -5.77 -8.72 -15.12
CA VAL A 276 -6.76 -8.25 -14.15
C VAL A 276 -6.71 -6.73 -14.18
N ASP A 277 -7.81 -6.11 -14.58
CA ASP A 277 -7.99 -4.66 -14.56
C ASP A 277 -9.29 -4.39 -13.81
N ILE A 278 -9.15 -4.23 -12.49
CA ILE A 278 -10.27 -4.03 -11.57
C ILE A 278 -9.81 -2.99 -10.55
N PRO A 279 -10.47 -1.82 -10.46
CA PRO A 279 -10.08 -0.77 -9.52
C PRO A 279 -9.96 -1.27 -8.08
N ILE A 280 -8.98 -0.76 -7.34
CA ILE A 280 -8.75 -1.12 -5.94
C ILE A 280 -9.11 0.04 -5.02
N GLY A 281 -9.98 -0.25 -4.04
CA GLY A 281 -10.35 0.66 -2.97
C GLY A 281 -10.01 0.08 -1.59
N ARG A 282 -10.14 0.91 -0.55
CA ARG A 282 -9.98 0.44 0.83
C ARG A 282 -11.24 -0.26 1.32
N ASP A 283 -11.07 -1.36 2.04
CA ASP A 283 -12.19 -2.12 2.59
C ASP A 283 -12.83 -1.38 3.78
N SER A 284 -14.15 -1.22 3.73
CA SER A 284 -14.96 -0.55 4.75
C SER A 284 -15.05 -1.34 6.06
N ASN A 285 -15.05 -2.67 5.99
CA ASN A 285 -15.17 -3.58 7.13
C ASN A 285 -13.81 -3.94 7.73
N ASN A 286 -12.76 -3.97 6.91
CA ASN A 286 -11.40 -4.29 7.36
C ASN A 286 -10.39 -3.22 6.95
N ARG A 287 -10.05 -2.32 7.88
CA ARG A 287 -9.15 -1.19 7.65
C ARG A 287 -7.72 -1.55 7.24
N ILE A 288 -7.25 -2.79 7.42
CA ILE A 288 -5.93 -3.24 6.94
C ILE A 288 -5.99 -3.91 5.55
N ARG A 289 -7.18 -4.04 4.95
CA ARG A 289 -7.39 -4.71 3.67
C ARG A 289 -7.76 -3.69 2.58
N MET A 290 -7.25 -3.97 1.39
CA MET A 290 -7.67 -3.36 0.13
C MET A 290 -8.52 -4.37 -0.64
N VAL A 291 -9.49 -3.91 -1.41
CA VAL A 291 -10.44 -4.76 -2.14
C VAL A 291 -10.52 -4.32 -3.60
N ALA A 292 -10.53 -5.28 -4.52
CA ALA A 292 -10.81 -5.03 -5.93
C ALA A 292 -12.34 -4.87 -6.09
N VAL A 293 -12.78 -3.73 -6.63
CA VAL A 293 -14.18 -3.32 -6.72
C VAL A 293 -14.59 -3.30 -8.21
N PRO A 294 -15.33 -4.31 -8.70
CA PRO A 294 -15.86 -4.29 -10.05
C PRO A 294 -17.04 -3.31 -10.18
N GLY A 295 -17.14 -2.63 -11.32
CA GLY A 295 -18.26 -1.76 -11.68
C GLY A 295 -18.02 -0.26 -11.47
N LEU A 296 -19.06 0.54 -11.75
CA LEU A 296 -19.05 1.99 -11.54
C LEU A 296 -19.10 2.28 -10.04
N SER A 297 -17.98 2.78 -9.49
CA SER A 297 -17.86 3.03 -8.06
C SER A 297 -18.67 4.27 -7.65
N HIS A 298 -19.89 4.08 -7.12
CA HIS A 298 -20.75 5.16 -6.63
C HIS A 298 -20.16 5.94 -5.43
N HIS A 299 -19.01 5.52 -4.90
CA HIS A 299 -18.22 6.26 -3.92
C HIS A 299 -16.77 6.29 -4.45
N GLY A 300 -16.27 7.48 -4.82
CA GLY A 300 -15.00 7.70 -5.54
C GLY A 300 -13.71 7.35 -4.79
N ARG A 301 -13.59 6.12 -4.28
CA ARG A 301 -12.47 5.63 -3.45
C ARG A 301 -11.74 4.42 -4.02
N ALA A 302 -12.23 3.83 -5.11
CA ALA A 302 -11.52 2.78 -5.84
C ALA A 302 -10.75 3.39 -7.01
N ARG A 303 -9.45 3.14 -7.11
CA ARG A 303 -8.58 3.71 -8.15
C ARG A 303 -8.12 2.64 -9.15
N HIS A 304 -7.94 3.04 -10.41
CA HIS A 304 -7.51 2.13 -11.48
C HIS A 304 -6.29 1.31 -11.06
N ALA A 305 -6.43 -0.01 -11.21
CA ALA A 305 -5.43 -0.97 -10.83
C ALA A 305 -5.38 -2.12 -11.84
N ALA A 306 -4.24 -2.31 -12.50
CA ALA A 306 -4.06 -3.31 -13.52
C ALA A 306 -2.78 -4.14 -13.31
N SER A 307 -2.91 -5.46 -13.46
CA SER A 307 -1.83 -6.44 -13.34
C SER A 307 -1.98 -7.51 -14.41
N ARG A 308 -0.90 -7.81 -15.14
CA ARG A 308 -0.83 -9.02 -15.97
C ARG A 308 -0.28 -10.17 -15.15
N TYR A 309 -0.76 -11.37 -15.40
CA TYR A 309 -0.27 -12.58 -14.74
C TYR A 309 0.00 -13.70 -15.76
N LYS A 310 0.92 -14.59 -15.40
CA LYS A 310 1.24 -15.82 -16.12
C LYS A 310 1.55 -16.92 -15.13
N VAL A 311 0.88 -18.06 -15.24
CA VAL A 311 1.25 -19.30 -14.55
C VAL A 311 2.58 -19.78 -15.14
N ILE A 312 3.58 -19.91 -14.28
CA ILE A 312 4.90 -20.46 -14.63
C ILE A 312 4.89 -21.98 -14.41
N GLU A 313 4.30 -22.43 -13.30
CA GLU A 313 4.23 -23.84 -12.94
C GLU A 313 2.94 -24.15 -12.17
N VAL A 314 2.36 -25.32 -12.42
CA VAL A 314 1.22 -25.85 -11.66
C VAL A 314 1.75 -26.86 -10.64
N LEU A 315 1.49 -26.60 -9.36
CA LEU A 315 2.05 -27.35 -8.24
C LEU A 315 0.98 -28.23 -7.58
N ALA A 316 1.41 -29.36 -7.01
CA ALA A 316 0.56 -30.30 -6.27
C ALA A 316 -0.78 -30.60 -6.99
N GLY A 317 -0.71 -31.03 -8.25
CA GLY A 317 -1.89 -31.38 -9.07
C GLY A 317 -2.92 -30.25 -9.26
N GLY A 318 -2.51 -28.99 -9.11
CA GLY A 318 -3.41 -27.83 -9.12
C GLY A 318 -3.89 -27.37 -7.74
N GLY A 319 -3.30 -27.85 -6.66
CA GLY A 319 -3.51 -27.32 -5.31
C GLY A 319 -2.84 -25.97 -5.08
N SER A 320 -1.82 -25.63 -5.89
CA SER A 320 -1.10 -24.36 -5.88
C SER A 320 -0.56 -24.05 -7.28
N ALA A 321 -0.12 -22.82 -7.53
CA ALA A 321 0.65 -22.46 -8.71
C ALA A 321 1.77 -21.46 -8.39
N LEU A 322 2.87 -21.54 -9.14
CA LEU A 322 3.85 -20.46 -9.24
C LEU A 322 3.36 -19.48 -10.31
N VAL A 323 3.08 -18.25 -9.91
CA VAL A 323 2.51 -17.22 -10.78
C VAL A 323 3.45 -16.02 -10.85
N GLN A 324 3.83 -15.63 -12.07
CA GLN A 324 4.50 -14.37 -12.35
C GLN A 324 3.46 -13.27 -12.57
N TRP A 325 3.70 -12.09 -11.99
CA TRP A 325 2.89 -10.89 -12.17
C TRP A 325 3.74 -9.78 -12.78
N ARG A 326 3.21 -9.06 -13.77
CA ARG A 326 3.77 -7.79 -14.26
C ARG A 326 2.79 -6.69 -13.90
N LEU A 327 3.25 -5.71 -13.12
CA LEU A 327 2.43 -4.57 -12.72
C LEU A 327 2.38 -3.51 -13.81
N GLU A 328 1.19 -3.02 -14.11
CA GLU A 328 0.98 -1.79 -14.88
C GLU A 328 0.84 -0.61 -13.90
N THR A 329 0.09 -0.77 -12.81
CA THR A 329 -0.10 0.22 -11.74
C THR A 329 0.50 -0.22 -10.40
N GLY A 330 0.66 0.69 -9.43
CA GLY A 330 1.37 0.45 -8.16
C GLY A 330 0.55 0.51 -6.86
N ARG A 331 -0.73 0.11 -6.83
CA ARG A 331 -1.60 0.32 -5.65
C ARG A 331 -1.18 -0.53 -4.43
N THR A 332 -1.47 -0.01 -3.23
CA THR A 332 -1.27 -0.75 -1.96
C THR A 332 -1.93 -2.13 -2.03
N HIS A 333 -1.18 -3.19 -1.67
CA HIS A 333 -1.62 -4.58 -1.69
C HIS A 333 -2.15 -5.09 -3.07
N GLN A 334 -1.81 -4.46 -4.21
CA GLN A 334 -2.48 -4.71 -5.51
C GLN A 334 -2.56 -6.19 -5.92
N ILE A 335 -1.43 -6.90 -5.95
CA ILE A 335 -1.37 -8.32 -6.34
C ILE A 335 -2.23 -9.18 -5.41
N ARG A 336 -2.21 -8.89 -4.10
CA ARG A 336 -2.94 -9.63 -3.07
C ARG A 336 -4.45 -9.46 -3.22
N ALA A 337 -4.90 -8.24 -3.52
CA ALA A 337 -6.29 -7.93 -3.80
C ALA A 337 -6.78 -8.56 -5.12
N HIS A 338 -5.99 -8.47 -6.20
CA HIS A 338 -6.31 -9.11 -7.48
C HIS A 338 -6.35 -10.65 -7.39
N ALA A 339 -5.35 -11.27 -6.75
CA ALA A 339 -5.31 -12.72 -6.55
C ALA A 339 -6.51 -13.21 -5.72
N LYS A 340 -6.90 -12.49 -4.65
CA LYS A 340 -8.13 -12.76 -3.91
C LYS A 340 -9.38 -12.64 -4.79
N TYR A 341 -9.48 -11.58 -5.58
CA TYR A 341 -10.62 -11.33 -6.48
C TYR A 341 -10.79 -12.45 -7.51
N MET A 342 -9.68 -12.98 -8.03
CA MET A 342 -9.65 -14.16 -8.91
C MET A 342 -9.96 -15.49 -8.20
N GLY A 343 -10.21 -15.50 -6.89
CA GLY A 343 -10.45 -16.73 -6.11
C GLY A 343 -9.20 -17.54 -5.74
N ILE A 344 -8.00 -16.99 -5.97
CA ILE A 344 -6.70 -17.66 -5.83
C ILE A 344 -5.74 -16.87 -4.91
N PRO A 345 -6.11 -16.60 -3.64
CA PRO A 345 -5.32 -15.78 -2.73
C PRO A 345 -3.91 -16.36 -2.54
N LEU A 346 -2.92 -15.51 -2.24
CA LEU A 346 -1.52 -15.93 -2.12
C LEU A 346 -1.32 -16.85 -0.90
N LEU A 347 -0.50 -17.89 -1.02
CA LEU A 347 -0.16 -18.77 0.10
C LEU A 347 0.41 -17.97 1.29
N GLY A 348 -0.12 -18.24 2.48
CA GLY A 348 0.25 -17.55 3.73
C GLY A 348 -0.35 -16.16 3.90
N ASP A 349 -1.17 -15.66 2.97
CA ASP A 349 -1.80 -14.34 3.08
C ASP A 349 -3.14 -14.41 3.84
N GLU A 350 -3.06 -14.51 5.16
CA GLU A 350 -4.24 -14.63 6.03
C GLU A 350 -5.23 -13.46 5.89
N VAL A 351 -4.73 -12.24 5.65
CA VAL A 351 -5.57 -11.04 5.44
C VAL A 351 -6.47 -11.19 4.19
N TYR A 352 -5.96 -11.87 3.17
CA TYR A 352 -6.66 -12.07 1.89
C TYR A 352 -7.32 -13.45 1.78
N GLY A 353 -7.05 -14.38 2.71
CA GLY A 353 -7.72 -15.67 2.81
C GLY A 353 -6.86 -16.87 2.38
N GLY A 354 -5.58 -16.67 2.06
CA GLY A 354 -4.63 -17.73 1.74
C GLY A 354 -4.12 -18.45 3.00
N THR A 355 -5.03 -18.83 3.88
CA THR A 355 -4.72 -19.40 5.20
C THR A 355 -4.06 -20.78 5.10
N LYS A 356 -3.39 -21.21 6.17
CA LYS A 356 -2.81 -22.56 6.31
C LYS A 356 -3.84 -23.66 6.03
N ASN A 357 -5.09 -23.47 6.47
CA ASN A 357 -6.18 -24.41 6.22
C ASN A 357 -6.60 -24.45 4.74
N MET A 358 -6.66 -23.29 4.06
CA MET A 358 -6.94 -23.21 2.62
C MET A 358 -5.83 -23.85 1.77
N ALA A 359 -4.56 -23.67 2.18
CA ALA A 359 -3.43 -24.34 1.55
C ALA A 359 -3.54 -25.87 1.67
N LEU A 360 -3.78 -26.40 2.89
CA LEU A 360 -3.90 -27.83 3.12
C LEU A 360 -5.11 -28.45 2.41
N SER A 361 -6.28 -27.80 2.41
CA SER A 361 -7.49 -28.34 1.76
C SER A 361 -7.34 -28.48 0.24
N LEU A 362 -6.52 -27.63 -0.39
CA LEU A 362 -6.23 -27.70 -1.82
C LEU A 362 -5.08 -28.64 -2.16
N ILE A 363 -3.98 -28.59 -1.41
CA ILE A 363 -2.73 -29.32 -1.72
C ILE A 363 -2.82 -30.80 -1.30
N ARG A 364 -3.38 -31.08 -0.11
CA ARG A 364 -3.35 -32.43 0.48
C ARG A 364 -4.11 -33.49 -0.34
N PRO A 365 -5.32 -33.23 -0.90
CA PRO A 365 -6.02 -34.23 -1.72
C PRO A 365 -5.35 -34.52 -3.07
N ARG A 366 -4.36 -33.72 -3.47
CA ARG A 366 -3.67 -33.78 -4.77
C ARG A 366 -2.21 -34.21 -4.65
N THR A 367 -1.78 -34.62 -3.46
CA THR A 367 -0.41 -35.05 -3.17
C THR A 367 -0.44 -36.44 -2.54
N PRO A 368 0.50 -37.36 -2.84
CA PRO A 368 0.52 -38.69 -2.24
C PRO A 368 0.55 -38.64 -0.70
N PRO A 369 -0.20 -39.51 0.02
CA PRO A 369 -0.34 -39.44 1.49
C PRO A 369 0.96 -39.49 2.28
N TYR A 370 2.02 -40.09 1.72
CA TYR A 370 3.36 -40.14 2.33
C TYR A 370 3.94 -38.74 2.63
N TYR A 371 3.60 -37.73 1.83
CA TYR A 371 4.07 -36.35 2.05
C TYR A 371 3.26 -35.57 3.09
N ASN A 372 2.23 -36.15 3.73
CA ASN A 372 1.32 -35.42 4.62
C ASN A 372 2.03 -34.66 5.76
N ASP A 373 3.02 -35.27 6.39
CA ASP A 373 3.74 -34.67 7.53
C ASP A 373 4.69 -33.56 7.08
N GLU A 374 5.35 -33.76 5.93
CA GLU A 374 6.20 -32.75 5.31
C GLU A 374 5.39 -31.55 4.82
N LEU A 375 4.25 -31.79 4.15
CA LEU A 375 3.29 -30.76 3.76
C LEU A 375 2.80 -29.96 4.98
N SER A 376 2.49 -30.64 6.09
CA SER A 376 2.06 -29.98 7.33
C SER A 376 3.18 -29.10 7.91
N ARG A 377 4.43 -29.55 7.84
CA ARG A 377 5.64 -28.79 8.25
C ARG A 377 6.03 -27.67 7.28
N LEU A 378 5.69 -27.77 6.00
CA LEU A 378 5.83 -26.71 5.01
C LEU A 378 4.76 -25.63 5.24
N VAL A 379 3.50 -26.05 5.36
CA VAL A 379 2.37 -25.14 5.55
C VAL A 379 2.39 -24.44 6.92
N SER A 380 2.89 -25.09 7.98
CA SER A 380 3.01 -24.45 9.30
C SER A 380 3.89 -23.20 9.28
N ARG A 381 4.86 -23.11 8.36
CA ARG A 381 5.78 -21.98 8.15
C ARG A 381 5.22 -20.85 7.25
N LEU A 382 4.00 -20.97 6.75
CA LEU A 382 3.36 -19.91 5.95
C LEU A 382 2.85 -18.77 6.85
N GLU A 383 3.72 -17.80 7.17
CA GLU A 383 3.43 -16.70 8.10
C GLU A 383 3.25 -15.33 7.41
N ARG A 384 3.29 -15.31 6.08
CA ARG A 384 3.26 -14.11 5.25
C ARG A 384 2.73 -14.44 3.85
N PRO A 385 2.26 -13.46 3.05
CA PRO A 385 2.11 -13.66 1.61
C PRO A 385 3.42 -14.15 0.99
N TYR A 386 3.36 -15.28 0.29
CA TYR A 386 4.44 -15.76 -0.56
C TYR A 386 4.45 -14.95 -1.86
N LEU A 387 4.95 -13.72 -1.75
CA LEU A 387 5.12 -12.72 -2.80
C LEU A 387 6.55 -12.16 -2.75
N HIS A 388 7.17 -12.02 -3.92
CA HIS A 388 8.54 -11.52 -4.08
C HIS A 388 8.66 -10.62 -5.32
N ALA A 389 9.25 -9.43 -5.18
CA ALA A 389 9.61 -8.55 -6.28
C ALA A 389 10.91 -9.04 -6.94
N LEU A 390 10.79 -9.71 -8.08
CA LEU A 390 11.86 -10.47 -8.73
C LEU A 390 12.70 -9.61 -9.70
N VAL A 391 12.04 -8.73 -10.46
CA VAL A 391 12.70 -7.91 -11.48
C VAL A 391 12.23 -6.46 -11.36
N LEU A 392 13.21 -5.56 -11.40
CA LEU A 392 13.00 -4.12 -11.50
C LEU A 392 13.82 -3.60 -12.69
N GLY A 393 13.13 -3.11 -13.72
CA GLY A 393 13.74 -2.52 -14.91
C GLY A 393 13.50 -1.02 -14.93
N LEU A 394 14.57 -0.24 -14.91
CA LEU A 394 14.55 1.22 -14.97
C LEU A 394 14.93 1.66 -16.39
N GLU A 395 14.37 2.74 -16.89
CA GLU A 395 14.87 3.35 -18.14
C GLU A 395 16.19 4.09 -17.84
N ASP A 396 17.17 3.97 -18.75
CA ASP A 396 18.48 4.61 -18.59
C ASP A 396 18.39 6.13 -18.61
N LYS A 397 19.32 6.79 -17.92
CA LYS A 397 19.56 8.24 -18.03
C LYS A 397 20.03 8.56 -19.47
N THR A 398 19.19 9.27 -20.23
CA THR A 398 19.57 9.95 -21.48
C THR A 398 19.59 11.45 -21.30
#